data_AF-D2Z6V1-F1
#
_entry.id   AF-D2Z6V1-F1
#
_cell.length_a   1.000
_cell.length_b   1.000
_cell.length_c   1.000
_cell.angle_alpha   90.00
_cell.angle_beta   90.00
_cell.angle_gamma   90.00
#
_symmetry.space_group_name_H-M   'P 1'
#
loop_
_entity.id
_entity.type
_entity.pdbx_description
1 polymer ?
#
loop_
_entity_poly.entity_id
_entity_poly.type
_entity_poly.pdbx_seq_one_letter_code
_entity_poly.pdbx_strand_id
1 'polypeptide(L)'
;MENIADVLSNRIERIFQEKGLRPCLTPDGKILVMDDDFTTRYKLDIAFNNNDFSCIVLGRRDNSLRDAKNFNVPWTSGKDIREFLEYLASMD
;
A
#
# COMPACT_ATOMS: atom_id res chain seq x y z
N MET A 1 2.05 9.86 21.38
CA MET A 1 2.39 8.51 20.89
C MET A 1 1.85 8.44 19.47
N GLU A 2 2.66 8.09 18.48
CA GLU A 2 2.21 8.01 17.09
C GLU A 2 1.36 6.76 16.89
N ASN A 3 0.32 6.84 16.05
CA ASN A 3 -0.45 5.67 15.65
C ASN A 3 0.34 4.89 14.60
N ILE A 4 0.50 3.58 14.79
CA ILE A 4 1.24 2.72 13.86
C ILE A 4 0.64 2.73 12.44
N ALA A 5 -0.68 2.91 12.31
CA ALA A 5 -1.34 3.05 11.02
C ALA A 5 -0.90 4.32 10.28
N ASP A 6 -0.69 5.44 11.00
CA ASP A 6 -0.19 6.69 10.43
C ASP A 6 1.28 6.52 9.99
N VAL A 7 2.11 5.87 10.83
CA VAL A 7 3.51 5.58 10.50
C VAL A 7 3.62 4.72 9.23
N LEU A 8 2.78 3.70 9.09
CA LEU A 8 2.74 2.86 7.90
C LEU A 8 2.23 3.61 6.67
N SER A 9 1.16 4.40 6.81
CA SER A 9 0.62 5.21 5.73
C SER A 9 1.68 6.18 5.19
N ASN A 10 2.41 6.86 6.07
CA ASN A 10 3.53 7.75 5.70
C ASN A 10 4.67 6.98 5.01
N ARG A 11 4.94 5.74 5.44
CA ARG A 11 6.00 4.93 4.82
C ARG A 11 5.60 4.44 3.44
N ILE A 12 4.36 3.99 3.26
CA ILE A 12 3.78 3.65 1.96
C ILE A 12 3.86 4.86 1.04
N GLU A 13 3.47 6.03 1.53
CA GLU A 13 3.50 7.26 0.75
C GLU A 13 4.91 7.55 0.21
N ARG A 14 5.91 7.53 1.09
CA ARG A 14 7.32 7.76 0.71
C ARG A 14 7.83 6.74 -0.32
N ILE A 15 7.53 5.45 -0.14
CA ILE A 15 7.97 4.39 -1.06
C ILE A 15 7.54 4.69 -2.50
N PHE A 16 6.30 5.14 -2.70
CA PHE A 16 5.78 5.41 -4.04
C PHE A 16 6.20 6.79 -4.56
N GLN A 17 6.31 7.81 -3.69
CA GLN A 17 6.85 9.12 -4.07
C GLN A 17 8.31 9.03 -4.55
N GLU A 18 9.15 8.21 -3.91
CA GLU A 18 10.53 7.94 -4.34
C GLU A 18 10.61 7.29 -5.73
N LYS A 19 9.51 6.69 -6.20
CA LYS A 19 9.37 6.09 -7.54
C LYS A 19 8.71 7.03 -8.56
N GLY A 20 8.47 8.28 -8.20
CA GLY A 20 7.75 9.23 -9.06
C GLY A 20 6.25 8.94 -9.19
N LEU A 21 5.69 8.15 -8.28
CA LEU A 21 4.26 7.87 -8.23
C LEU A 21 3.59 8.69 -7.13
N ARG A 22 2.30 8.97 -7.31
CA ARG A 22 1.48 9.74 -6.37
C ARG A 22 0.43 8.85 -5.70
N PRO A 23 0.58 8.54 -4.42
CA PRO A 23 -0.46 7.92 -3.60
C PRO A 23 -1.59 8.91 -3.31
N CYS A 24 -2.83 8.49 -3.51
CA CYS A 24 -4.05 9.25 -3.27
C CYS A 24 -5.03 8.39 -2.46
N LEU A 25 -5.65 8.97 -1.43
CA LEU A 25 -6.65 8.28 -0.62
C LEU A 25 -8.04 8.43 -1.25
N THR A 26 -8.78 7.33 -1.35
CA THR A 26 -10.20 7.33 -1.73
C THR A 26 -11.09 7.63 -0.51
N PRO A 27 -12.35 8.04 -0.70
CA PRO A 27 -13.28 8.28 0.41
C PRO A 27 -13.50 7.05 1.32
N ASP A 28 -13.34 5.85 0.79
CA ASP A 28 -13.43 4.58 1.53
C ASP A 28 -12.07 4.09 2.08
N GLY A 29 -11.04 4.92 2.06
CA GLY A 29 -9.76 4.67 2.75
C GLY A 29 -8.75 3.83 1.96
N LYS A 30 -9.00 3.55 0.68
CA LYS A 30 -8.07 2.81 -0.19
C LYS A 30 -7.03 3.75 -0.76
N ILE A 31 -5.85 3.22 -1.08
CA ILE A 31 -4.77 4.02 -1.67
C ILE A 31 -4.68 3.71 -3.16
N LEU A 32 -4.88 4.72 -4.00
CA LEU A 32 -4.58 4.65 -5.43
C LEU A 32 -3.19 5.21 -5.66
N VAL A 33 -2.31 4.43 -6.27
CA VAL A 33 -0.97 4.86 -6.65
C VAL A 33 -1.00 5.18 -8.14
N MET A 34 -0.88 6.47 -8.46
CA MET A 34 -1.00 7.02 -9.81
C MET A 34 0.36 7.47 -10.36
N ASP A 35 0.52 7.42 -11.68
CA ASP A 35 1.60 8.14 -12.37
C ASP A 35 1.18 9.61 -12.67
N ASP A 36 2.07 10.35 -13.34
CA ASP A 36 1.86 11.75 -13.70
C ASP A 36 0.70 11.97 -14.68
N ASP A 37 0.29 10.93 -15.41
CA ASP A 37 -0.86 10.95 -16.33
C ASP A 37 -2.18 10.59 -15.61
N PHE A 38 -2.18 10.55 -14.28
CA PHE A 38 -3.31 10.11 -13.45
C PHE A 38 -3.74 8.66 -13.72
N THR A 39 -2.88 7.85 -14.32
CA THR A 39 -3.16 6.44 -14.54
C THR A 39 -2.86 5.66 -13.28
N THR A 40 -3.87 4.98 -12.72
CA THR A 40 -3.65 4.09 -11.57
C THR A 40 -2.79 2.91 -11.97
N ARG A 41 -1.56 2.87 -11.42
CA ARG A 41 -0.58 1.79 -11.57
C ARG A 41 -0.83 0.68 -10.56
N TYR A 42 -1.10 1.10 -9.31
CA TYR A 42 -1.39 0.20 -8.20
C TYR A 42 -2.57 0.69 -7.39
N LYS A 43 -3.24 -0.24 -6.72
CA LYS A 43 -4.27 0.04 -5.74
C LYS A 43 -4.01 -0.82 -4.51
N LEU A 44 -4.00 -0.19 -3.34
CA LEU A 44 -3.83 -0.85 -2.05
C LEU A 44 -5.17 -0.79 -1.31
N ASP A 45 -5.83 -1.93 -1.22
CA ASP A 45 -7.01 -2.12 -0.39
C ASP A 45 -6.54 -2.46 1.03
N ILE A 46 -6.03 -1.44 1.72
CA ILE A 46 -5.53 -1.54 3.10
C ILE A 46 -6.67 -1.31 4.10
N ALA A 47 -6.71 -2.14 5.13
CA ALA A 47 -7.64 -2.02 6.26
C ALA A 47 -6.88 -2.20 7.56
N PHE A 48 -7.03 -1.25 8.47
CA PHE A 48 -6.38 -1.25 9.78
C PHE A 48 -7.39 -1.67 10.85
N ASN A 49 -6.97 -2.59 11.72
CA ASN A 49 -7.72 -3.02 12.90
C ASN A 49 -6.88 -2.81 14.17
N ASN A 50 -7.48 -3.10 15.33
CA ASN A 50 -6.79 -2.94 16.62
C ASN A 50 -5.60 -3.90 16.81
N ASN A 51 -5.58 -5.04 16.11
CA ASN A 51 -4.59 -6.11 16.31
C ASN A 51 -3.70 -6.36 15.09
N ASP A 52 -4.15 -5.95 13.91
CA ASP A 52 -3.53 -6.26 12.63
C ASP A 52 -3.88 -5.22 11.57
N PHE A 53 -3.29 -5.42 10.38
CA PHE A 53 -3.81 -4.86 9.15
C PHE A 53 -3.83 -5.92 8.06
N SER A 54 -4.75 -5.72 7.10
CA SER A 54 -4.76 -6.47 5.86
C SER A 54 -4.56 -5.54 4.69
N CYS A 55 -3.91 -6.02 3.63
CA CYS A 55 -3.78 -5.28 2.38
C CYS A 55 -3.88 -6.21 1.18
N ILE A 56 -4.81 -5.93 0.28
CA ILE A 56 -4.83 -6.50 -1.07
C ILE A 56 -4.14 -5.49 -2.00
N VAL A 57 -3.04 -5.91 -2.61
CA VAL A 57 -2.31 -5.12 -3.60
C VAL A 57 -2.78 -5.53 -4.98
N LEU A 58 -3.38 -4.58 -5.71
CA LEU A 58 -3.70 -4.74 -7.12
C LEU A 58 -2.70 -3.99 -7.98
N GLY A 59 -2.23 -4.62 -9.05
CA GLY A 59 -1.36 -4.02 -10.05
C GLY A 59 -2.02 -3.96 -11.43
N ARG A 60 -1.68 -2.94 -12.21
CA ARG A 60 -2.20 -2.77 -13.57
C ARG A 60 -1.62 -3.82 -14.51
N ARG A 61 -2.50 -4.58 -15.18
CA ARG A 61 -2.21 -5.51 -16.27
C ARG A 61 -3.27 -5.36 -17.37
N ASP A 62 -2.84 -5.16 -18.61
CA ASP A 62 -3.71 -5.06 -19.78
C ASP A 62 -4.91 -4.10 -19.57
N ASN A 63 -4.64 -2.89 -19.06
CA ASN A 63 -5.63 -1.85 -18.71
C ASN A 63 -6.60 -2.17 -17.56
N SER A 64 -6.44 -3.30 -16.86
CA SER A 64 -7.23 -3.65 -15.68
C SER A 64 -6.35 -3.72 -14.43
N LEU A 65 -6.91 -3.47 -13.25
CA LEU A 65 -6.26 -3.80 -11.99
C LEU A 65 -6.55 -5.26 -11.65
N ARG A 66 -5.51 -6.01 -11.30
CA ARG A 66 -5.62 -7.42 -10.89
C ARG A 66 -4.83 -7.67 -9.61
N ASP A 67 -5.30 -8.63 -8.83
CA ASP A 67 -4.63 -9.04 -7.60
C ASP A 67 -3.18 -9.43 -7.88
N ALA A 68 -2.26 -8.80 -7.17
CA ALA A 68 -0.84 -9.06 -7.23
C ALA A 68 -0.35 -9.82 -6.00
N LYS A 69 -0.76 -9.39 -4.80
CA LYS A 69 -0.41 -10.03 -3.53
C LYS A 69 -1.35 -9.61 -2.40
N ASN A 70 -1.55 -10.52 -1.44
CA ASN A 70 -2.37 -10.29 -0.26
C ASN A 70 -1.52 -10.39 1.01
N PHE A 71 -1.83 -9.54 1.99
CA PHE A 71 -1.18 -9.48 3.28
C PHE A 71 -2.21 -9.48 4.40
N ASN A 72 -1.94 -10.22 5.46
CA ASN A 72 -2.63 -10.12 6.74
C ASN A 72 -1.54 -10.17 7.82
N VAL A 73 -1.32 -9.03 8.48
CA VAL A 73 -0.10 -8.77 9.26
C VAL A 73 -0.48 -8.30 10.65
N PRO A 74 -0.19 -9.09 11.70
CA PRO A 74 -0.43 -8.66 13.08
C PRO A 74 0.56 -7.57 13.49
N TRP A 75 0.12 -6.63 14.33
CA TRP A 75 0.97 -5.54 14.83
C TRP A 75 2.19 -6.01 15.61
N THR A 76 2.12 -7.22 16.16
CA THR A 76 3.20 -7.85 16.91
C THR A 76 4.30 -8.45 16.02
N SER A 77 4.07 -8.58 14.71
CA SER A 77 5.05 -9.17 13.78
C SER A 77 5.84 -8.09 13.02
N GLY A 78 6.93 -7.64 13.63
CA GLY A 78 7.86 -6.70 12.97
C GLY A 78 8.52 -7.28 11.70
N LYS A 79 8.59 -8.61 11.58
CA LYS A 79 9.07 -9.29 10.38
C LYS A 79 8.08 -9.12 9.22
N ASP A 80 6.81 -9.44 9.44
CA ASP A 80 5.81 -9.41 8.37
C ASP A 80 5.49 -7.97 7.94
N ILE A 81 5.56 -7.01 8.87
CA ILE A 81 5.51 -5.57 8.54
C ILE A 81 6.64 -5.20 7.58
N ARG A 82 7.87 -5.67 7.84
CA ARG A 82 9.02 -5.40 6.98
C ARG A 82 8.85 -6.04 5.61
N GLU A 83 8.43 -7.30 5.55
CA GLU A 83 8.20 -8.01 4.29
C GLU A 83 7.13 -7.32 3.43
N PHE A 84 6.09 -6.78 4.06
CA PHE A 84 5.08 -5.97 3.37
C PHE A 84 5.70 -4.71 2.75
N LEU A 85 6.48 -3.94 3.53
CA LEU A 85 7.11 -2.71 3.04
C LEU A 85 8.16 -2.98 1.96
N GLU A 86 8.97 -4.04 2.11
CA GLU A 86 9.96 -4.46 1.13
C GLU A 86 9.30 -4.89 -0.18
N TYR A 87 8.16 -5.59 -0.11
CA TYR A 87 7.38 -5.92 -1.29
C TYR A 87 6.88 -4.67 -2.03
N LEU A 88 6.32 -3.68 -1.33
CA LEU A 88 5.92 -2.42 -1.98
C LEU A 88 7.12 -1.68 -2.59
N ALA A 89 8.26 -1.71 -1.90
CA ALA A 89 9.51 -1.12 -2.38
C ALA A 89 10.10 -1.86 -3.60
N SER A 90 9.78 -3.13 -3.82
CA SER A 90 10.25 -3.89 -5.00
C SER A 90 9.33 -3.80 -6.23
N MET A 91 8.16 -3.17 -6.14
CA MET A 91 7.22 -3.04 -7.27
C MET A 91 7.72 -2.04 -8.32
N ASP A 92 7.52 -2.34 -9.61
CA ASP A 92 8.04 -1.51 -10.73
C ASP A 92 7.20 -0.26 -11.06
#